data_AF-A0A512A9N1-F1
#
_entry.id   AF-A0A512A9N1-F1
#
_cell.length_a   1.000
_cell.length_b   1.000
_cell.length_c   1.000
_cell.angle_alpha   90.00
_cell.angle_beta   90.00
_cell.angle_gamma   90.00
#
_symmetry.space_group_name_H-M   'P 1'
#
loop_
_entity.id
_entity.type
_entity.pdbx_description
1 polymer ?
#
loop_
_entity_poly.entity_id
_entity_poly.type
_entity_poly.pdbx_seq_one_letter_code
_entity_poly.pdbx_strand_id
1 'polypeptide(L)'
;MCILDDYKSGVFYLELENTIQSLEDLDSKVENIKNIMEAFFQFPPKEKWEKLETTLYILHKFSKFVDETILKKVLLETELLFKENNETFISVYILNNYFRSLNDYLKKNLGVEDCQDFFNDNSIFFTVINRIKNQDLNDINGVTCAQILDIMIIVFERGEGSERLKEKIKQDLGSIIDMILLKFLFVSISISYFHLDILLKIFKSEHLYLINNFNKMNPDNYSVRYYLSWLETKDSDIIKESIETLKTILKYTDSDILKNEIFSLLEKAGEIKNENEEKRNIQDIQVDELGEIGNTLIDEIRFHLTIKARDLENSEEYGHYTKIETLTNHLIKTIKSGDSSEPAYLRLTNSKQLNDPMEGRAIYDYLEIENSSDCYQSSNVFLSSMTTISDSLPMWKEYAEESKGAFLQYDKKYLQQIIEHDSLEFVRIFYLNSTREADSNIIQRLNDLKELIQELKTRHTEESRKVQSSIFKNLAKISYLFKVSDYEYESEYRILINFDDSEIEGRLNPKLKTEDKIELEELKVLSGSIGLSENEESGYKDFRKYIHLESREDGRYALFVYINLAPLKYSKVILGPKVTDADYIAPYLKLANPDIEIESSKIPYR
;
A
#
# COMPACT_ATOMS: atom_id res chain seq x y z
N MET A 1 -37.53 12.84 -18.44
CA MET A 1 -38.26 12.83 -17.16
C MET A 1 -37.36 13.48 -16.13
N CYS A 2 -37.91 14.17 -15.13
CA CYS A 2 -37.11 14.75 -14.05
C CYS A 2 -36.74 13.63 -13.07
N ILE A 3 -35.47 13.50 -12.67
CA ILE A 3 -34.98 12.46 -11.74
C ILE A 3 -35.83 12.39 -10.46
N LEU A 4 -36.30 13.55 -10.00
CA LEU A 4 -37.18 13.65 -8.84
C LEU A 4 -38.56 13.00 -9.07
N ASP A 5 -39.11 13.12 -10.27
CA ASP A 5 -40.41 12.52 -10.61
C ASP A 5 -40.29 11.00 -10.71
N ASP A 6 -39.16 10.51 -11.22
CA ASP A 6 -38.84 9.08 -11.29
C ASP A 6 -38.73 8.49 -9.87
N TYR A 7 -38.01 9.17 -8.97
CA TYR A 7 -37.96 8.80 -7.55
C TYR A 7 -39.34 8.80 -6.87
N LYS A 8 -40.14 9.85 -7.10
CA LYS A 8 -41.52 9.94 -6.59
C LYS A 8 -42.39 8.81 -7.13
N SER A 9 -42.21 8.41 -8.38
CA SER A 9 -42.96 7.33 -9.03
C SER A 9 -42.49 5.93 -8.61
N GLY A 10 -41.41 5.81 -7.81
CA GLY A 10 -40.92 4.52 -7.33
C GLY A 10 -40.04 3.78 -8.33
N VAL A 11 -39.36 4.52 -9.22
CA VAL A 11 -38.36 3.95 -10.14
C VAL A 11 -37.25 3.23 -9.35
N PHE A 12 -36.75 2.14 -9.93
CA PHE A 12 -35.73 1.30 -9.31
C PHE A 12 -34.42 2.07 -9.10
N TYR A 13 -33.78 1.86 -7.94
CA TYR A 13 -32.63 2.67 -7.51
C TYR A 13 -31.41 2.59 -8.46
N LEU A 14 -31.21 1.48 -9.18
CA LEU A 14 -30.12 1.38 -10.16
C LEU A 14 -30.35 2.27 -11.39
N GLU A 15 -31.61 2.48 -11.79
CA GLU A 15 -31.93 3.40 -12.88
C GLU A 15 -31.66 4.84 -12.44
N LEU A 16 -32.08 5.21 -11.23
CA LEU A 16 -31.77 6.50 -10.62
C LEU A 16 -30.25 6.73 -10.48
N GLU A 17 -29.49 5.73 -10.03
CA GLU A 17 -28.02 5.79 -9.96
C GLU A 17 -27.43 6.15 -11.33
N ASN A 18 -27.81 5.41 -12.38
CA ASN A 18 -27.29 5.61 -13.73
C ASN A 18 -27.64 6.99 -14.27
N THR A 19 -28.88 7.46 -14.05
CA THR A 19 -29.30 8.80 -14.50
C THR A 19 -28.52 9.89 -13.77
N ILE A 20 -28.34 9.81 -12.44
CA ILE A 20 -27.55 10.79 -11.68
C ILE A 20 -26.08 10.76 -12.14
N GLN A 21 -25.49 9.57 -12.34
CA GLN A 21 -24.11 9.44 -12.80
C GLN A 21 -23.89 10.05 -14.20
N SER A 22 -24.90 9.98 -15.07
CA SER A 22 -24.83 10.49 -16.44
C SER A 22 -24.84 12.02 -16.56
N LEU A 23 -25.14 12.75 -15.48
CA LEU A 23 -25.08 14.20 -15.47
C LEU A 23 -23.65 14.69 -15.69
N GLU A 24 -23.47 15.70 -16.55
CA GLU A 24 -22.15 16.20 -16.94
C GLU A 24 -21.49 17.04 -15.84
N ASP A 25 -22.25 17.92 -15.18
CA ASP A 25 -21.73 18.82 -14.16
C ASP A 25 -22.02 18.34 -12.72
N LEU A 26 -21.13 18.72 -11.81
CA LEU A 26 -21.18 18.32 -10.40
C LEU A 26 -22.34 18.98 -9.66
N ASP A 27 -22.65 20.25 -9.97
CA ASP A 27 -23.69 21.02 -9.30
C ASP A 27 -25.06 20.38 -9.53
N SER A 28 -25.35 19.96 -10.76
CA SER A 28 -26.56 19.21 -11.11
C SER A 28 -26.66 17.90 -10.34
N LYS A 29 -25.56 17.17 -10.12
CA LYS A 29 -25.59 15.93 -9.32
C LYS A 29 -25.98 16.23 -7.89
N VAL A 30 -25.27 17.17 -7.25
CA VAL A 30 -25.51 17.58 -5.87
C VAL A 30 -26.96 18.04 -5.70
N GLU A 31 -27.46 18.87 -6.60
CA GLU A 31 -28.80 19.42 -6.55
C GLU A 31 -29.88 18.34 -6.72
N ASN A 32 -29.73 17.40 -7.64
CA ASN A 32 -30.68 16.30 -7.80
C ASN A 32 -30.72 15.37 -6.58
N ILE A 33 -29.55 15.06 -5.99
CA ILE A 33 -29.47 14.25 -4.77
C ILE A 33 -30.15 14.98 -3.61
N LYS A 34 -29.87 16.27 -3.44
CA LYS A 34 -30.51 17.11 -2.41
C LYS A 34 -32.03 17.13 -2.58
N ASN A 35 -32.53 17.30 -3.80
CA ASN A 35 -33.97 17.29 -4.09
C ASN A 35 -34.63 15.95 -3.75
N ILE A 36 -33.96 14.82 -3.98
CA ILE A 36 -34.44 13.50 -3.55
C ILE A 36 -34.56 13.43 -2.03
N MET A 37 -33.52 13.86 -1.30
CA MET A 37 -33.52 13.83 0.17
C MET A 37 -34.58 14.76 0.77
N GLU A 38 -34.75 15.95 0.21
CA GLU A 38 -35.79 16.89 0.64
C GLU A 38 -37.20 16.33 0.38
N ALA A 39 -37.43 15.69 -0.77
CA ALA A 39 -38.70 15.05 -1.07
C ALA A 39 -39.00 13.87 -0.15
N PHE A 40 -37.99 13.07 0.23
CA PHE A 40 -38.15 11.98 1.19
C PHE A 40 -38.80 12.45 2.50
N PHE A 41 -38.37 13.60 3.03
CA PHE A 41 -38.90 14.14 4.28
C PHE A 41 -40.37 14.59 4.18
N GLN A 42 -40.88 14.88 2.98
CA GLN A 42 -42.26 15.34 2.77
C GLN A 42 -43.28 14.19 2.71
N PHE A 43 -42.84 12.95 2.55
CA PHE A 43 -43.75 11.81 2.49
C PHE A 43 -44.35 11.45 3.86
N PRO A 44 -45.58 10.90 3.89
CA PRO A 44 -46.14 10.32 5.12
C PRO A 44 -45.34 9.07 5.55
N PRO A 45 -45.38 8.66 6.84
CA PRO A 45 -44.55 7.56 7.36
C PRO A 45 -44.61 6.26 6.55
N LYS A 46 -45.81 5.87 6.11
CA LYS A 46 -45.98 4.67 5.27
C LYS A 46 -45.23 4.76 3.94
N GLU A 47 -45.34 5.89 3.25
CA GLU A 47 -44.67 6.10 1.97
C GLU A 47 -43.17 6.31 2.15
N LYS A 48 -42.73 6.91 3.27
CA LYS A 48 -41.31 6.93 3.65
C LYS A 48 -40.76 5.52 3.78
N TRP A 49 -41.47 4.61 4.45
CA TRP A 49 -41.03 3.22 4.57
C TRP A 49 -40.90 2.52 3.21
N GLU A 50 -41.90 2.68 2.33
CA GLU A 50 -41.89 2.12 0.97
C GLU A 50 -40.72 2.65 0.13
N LYS A 51 -40.26 3.88 0.39
CA LYS A 51 -39.14 4.52 -0.32
C LYS A 51 -37.81 4.44 0.42
N LEU A 52 -37.77 3.84 1.61
CA LEU A 52 -36.61 3.89 2.51
C LEU A 52 -35.38 3.22 1.89
N GLU A 53 -35.56 2.03 1.32
CA GLU A 53 -34.47 1.28 0.68
C GLU A 53 -33.80 2.10 -0.43
N THR A 54 -34.60 2.64 -1.36
CA THR A 54 -34.13 3.48 -2.46
C THR A 54 -33.42 4.74 -1.94
N THR A 55 -33.98 5.37 -0.90
CA THR A 55 -33.42 6.59 -0.33
C THR A 55 -32.06 6.33 0.30
N LEU A 56 -31.94 5.28 1.13
CA LEU A 56 -30.68 4.89 1.75
C LEU A 56 -29.64 4.43 0.71
N TYR A 57 -30.07 3.75 -0.35
CA TYR A 57 -29.19 3.36 -1.45
C TYR A 57 -28.55 4.58 -2.12
N ILE A 58 -29.37 5.56 -2.52
CA ILE A 58 -28.89 6.80 -3.15
C ILE A 58 -28.03 7.60 -2.16
N LEU A 59 -28.44 7.66 -0.89
CA LEU A 59 -27.69 8.35 0.17
C LEU A 59 -26.27 7.80 0.32
N HIS A 60 -26.12 6.49 0.47
CA HIS A 60 -24.82 5.84 0.55
C HIS A 60 -24.01 6.03 -0.75
N LYS A 61 -24.61 5.73 -1.90
CA LYS A 61 -23.91 5.73 -3.19
C LYS A 61 -23.30 7.09 -3.52
N PHE A 62 -23.93 8.17 -3.07
CA PHE A 62 -23.52 9.54 -3.34
C PHE A 62 -23.13 10.33 -2.08
N SER A 63 -22.77 9.65 -0.98
CA SER A 63 -22.49 10.27 0.33
C SER A 63 -21.41 11.37 0.31
N LYS A 64 -20.46 11.28 -0.63
CA LYS A 64 -19.43 12.31 -0.89
C LYS A 64 -20.01 13.65 -1.35
N PHE A 65 -21.19 13.64 -1.98
CA PHE A 65 -21.89 14.82 -2.50
C PHE A 65 -22.99 15.33 -1.55
N VAL A 66 -23.22 14.64 -0.43
CA VAL A 66 -24.28 14.97 0.53
C VAL A 66 -23.69 15.67 1.74
N ASP A 67 -24.28 16.81 2.10
CA ASP A 67 -23.95 17.54 3.32
C ASP A 67 -24.22 16.69 4.57
N GLU A 68 -23.37 16.84 5.59
CA GLU A 68 -23.47 16.07 6.84
C GLU A 68 -24.81 16.26 7.55
N THR A 69 -25.43 17.44 7.45
CA THR A 69 -26.73 17.73 8.06
C THR A 69 -27.85 16.94 7.41
N ILE A 70 -27.82 16.82 6.07
CA ILE A 70 -28.81 16.04 5.32
C ILE A 70 -28.61 14.56 5.64
N LEU A 71 -27.36 14.10 5.62
CA LEU A 71 -27.00 12.71 5.95
C LEU A 71 -27.52 12.33 7.34
N LYS A 72 -27.23 13.16 8.36
CA LYS A 72 -27.72 12.99 9.73
C LYS A 72 -29.25 12.91 9.79
N LYS A 73 -29.96 13.82 9.11
CA LYS A 73 -31.43 13.86 9.12
C LYS A 73 -32.05 12.60 8.52
N VAL A 74 -31.55 12.09 7.40
CA VAL A 74 -32.08 10.86 6.80
C VAL A 74 -31.84 9.65 7.71
N LEU A 75 -30.65 9.56 8.32
CA LEU A 75 -30.34 8.50 9.29
C LEU A 75 -31.24 8.55 10.53
N LEU A 76 -31.49 9.73 11.09
CA LEU A 76 -32.40 9.91 12.24
C LEU A 76 -33.85 9.59 11.89
N GLU A 77 -34.30 9.98 10.69
CA GLU A 77 -35.62 9.60 10.20
C GLU A 77 -35.75 8.08 10.07
N THR A 78 -34.66 7.40 9.70
CA THR A 78 -34.62 5.94 9.58
C THR A 78 -34.72 5.28 10.96
N GLU A 79 -33.98 5.77 11.96
CA GLU A 79 -34.10 5.33 13.37
C GLU A 79 -35.54 5.50 13.91
N LEU A 80 -36.22 6.61 13.56
CA LEU A 80 -37.61 6.85 13.94
C LEU A 80 -38.58 5.87 13.27
N LEU A 81 -38.51 5.71 11.94
CA LEU A 81 -39.36 4.77 11.20
C LEU A 81 -39.18 3.33 11.70
N PHE A 82 -37.93 2.96 12.03
CA PHE A 82 -37.62 1.65 12.58
C PHE A 82 -38.33 1.40 13.91
N LYS A 83 -38.35 2.41 14.78
CA LYS A 83 -39.02 2.36 16.08
C LYS A 83 -40.55 2.33 15.97
N GLU A 84 -41.11 3.02 14.97
CA GLU A 84 -42.57 3.09 14.76
C GLU A 84 -43.15 1.81 14.16
N ASN A 85 -42.42 1.15 13.26
CA ASN A 85 -42.95 -0.01 12.55
C ASN A 85 -43.02 -1.29 13.37
N ASN A 86 -42.27 -1.42 14.48
CA ASN A 86 -42.26 -2.62 15.35
C ASN A 86 -42.13 -3.96 14.57
N GLU A 87 -41.63 -3.93 13.34
CA GLU A 87 -41.53 -5.11 12.50
C GLU A 87 -40.42 -6.01 13.03
N THR A 88 -40.73 -7.28 13.27
CA THR A 88 -39.75 -8.32 13.64
C THR A 88 -38.78 -8.65 12.51
N PHE A 89 -39.06 -8.19 11.29
CA PHE A 89 -38.33 -8.49 10.06
C PHE A 89 -38.01 -7.18 9.35
N ILE A 90 -36.75 -6.96 8.98
CA ILE A 90 -36.32 -5.79 8.22
C ILE A 90 -35.59 -6.31 7.01
N SER A 91 -35.86 -5.75 5.82
CA SER A 91 -35.08 -6.09 4.65
C SER A 91 -33.58 -5.94 4.92
N VAL A 92 -32.81 -7.02 4.66
CA VAL A 92 -31.34 -7.00 4.73
C VAL A 92 -30.73 -5.87 3.89
N TYR A 93 -31.41 -5.47 2.80
CA TYR A 93 -31.00 -4.34 1.97
C TYR A 93 -31.13 -3.00 2.69
N ILE A 94 -32.20 -2.80 3.45
CA ILE A 94 -32.38 -1.59 4.28
C ILE A 94 -31.29 -1.53 5.35
N LEU A 95 -31.04 -2.63 6.08
CA LEU A 95 -30.01 -2.68 7.11
C LEU A 95 -28.60 -2.40 6.53
N ASN A 96 -28.26 -3.04 5.42
CA ASN A 96 -26.97 -2.83 4.78
C ASN A 96 -26.78 -1.39 4.31
N ASN A 97 -27.79 -0.80 3.65
CA ASN A 97 -27.70 0.59 3.19
C ASN A 97 -27.70 1.59 4.35
N TYR A 98 -28.42 1.29 5.44
CA TYR A 98 -28.39 2.09 6.67
C TYR A 98 -26.99 2.10 7.29
N PHE A 99 -26.40 0.94 7.58
CA PHE A 99 -25.09 0.88 8.22
C PHE A 99 -23.98 1.44 7.34
N ARG A 100 -24.04 1.26 6.02
CA ARG A 100 -23.13 1.92 5.08
C ARG A 100 -23.25 3.44 5.11
N SER A 101 -24.48 3.95 5.08
CA SER A 101 -24.73 5.40 5.19
C SER A 101 -24.28 5.95 6.54
N LEU A 102 -24.45 5.20 7.62
CA LEU A 102 -23.97 5.55 8.95
C LEU A 102 -22.44 5.54 9.00
N ASN A 103 -21.78 4.55 8.40
CA ASN A 103 -20.32 4.53 8.24
C ASN A 103 -19.82 5.77 7.49
N ASP A 104 -20.44 6.12 6.36
CA ASP A 104 -20.11 7.31 5.58
C ASP A 104 -20.29 8.60 6.39
N TYR A 105 -21.34 8.66 7.22
CA TYR A 105 -21.57 9.79 8.13
C TYR A 105 -20.49 9.87 9.20
N LEU A 106 -20.21 8.76 9.89
CA LEU A 106 -19.24 8.71 10.99
C LEU A 106 -17.80 8.99 10.53
N LYS A 107 -17.48 8.77 9.25
CA LYS A 107 -16.19 9.13 8.64
C LYS A 107 -16.04 10.62 8.33
N LYS A 108 -17.12 11.43 8.37
CA LYS A 108 -17.01 12.89 8.30
C LYS A 108 -16.43 13.42 9.63
N ASN A 109 -15.70 14.53 9.59
CA ASN A 109 -15.00 15.15 10.75
C ASN A 109 -15.98 15.71 11.80
N LEU A 110 -16.80 14.85 12.40
CA LEU A 110 -17.91 15.18 13.28
C LEU A 110 -17.48 15.25 14.75
N GLY A 111 -18.14 16.12 15.51
CA GLY A 111 -18.04 16.14 16.97
C GLY A 111 -18.53 14.83 17.60
N VAL A 112 -18.15 14.60 18.86
CA VAL A 112 -18.57 13.41 19.62
C VAL A 112 -20.09 13.40 19.86
N GLU A 113 -20.66 14.57 20.14
CA GLU A 113 -22.11 14.74 20.37
C GLU A 113 -22.94 14.34 19.15
N ASP A 114 -22.43 14.60 17.95
CA ASP A 114 -23.12 14.32 16.68
C ASP A 114 -23.31 12.82 16.38
N CYS A 115 -22.62 11.96 17.11
CA CYS A 115 -22.68 10.53 16.95
C CYS A 115 -23.57 9.84 17.99
N GLN A 116 -23.78 10.46 19.15
CA GLN A 116 -24.50 9.85 20.27
C GLN A 116 -25.95 9.49 19.92
N ASP A 117 -26.56 10.24 19.01
CA ASP A 117 -27.94 10.03 18.56
C ASP A 117 -28.17 8.59 18.04
N PHE A 118 -27.15 7.98 17.43
CA PHE A 118 -27.20 6.65 16.79
C PHE A 118 -26.80 5.49 17.71
N PHE A 119 -26.40 5.79 18.95
CA PHE A 119 -25.85 4.80 19.89
C PHE A 119 -26.60 4.72 21.23
N ASN A 120 -27.87 5.12 21.23
CA ASN A 120 -28.75 4.90 22.38
C ASN A 120 -29.20 3.43 22.49
N ASP A 121 -29.73 3.00 23.63
CA ASP A 121 -30.09 1.59 23.89
C ASP A 121 -31.11 1.00 22.90
N ASN A 122 -31.92 1.85 22.27
CA ASN A 122 -32.96 1.46 21.32
C ASN A 122 -32.56 1.76 19.86
N SER A 123 -31.31 2.13 19.60
CA SER A 123 -30.87 2.42 18.23
C SER A 123 -30.83 1.15 17.39
N ILE A 124 -30.88 1.31 16.06
CA ILE A 124 -30.74 0.20 15.12
C ILE A 124 -29.42 -0.56 15.40
N PHE A 125 -28.32 0.16 15.66
CA PHE A 125 -27.02 -0.44 15.95
C PHE A 125 -27.06 -1.38 17.15
N PHE A 126 -27.53 -0.93 18.32
CA PHE A 126 -27.60 -1.77 19.51
C PHE A 126 -28.67 -2.86 19.41
N THR A 127 -29.76 -2.60 18.69
CA THR A 127 -30.78 -3.60 18.40
C THR A 127 -30.18 -4.78 17.63
N VAL A 128 -29.45 -4.51 16.54
CA VAL A 128 -28.84 -5.55 15.71
C VAL A 128 -27.72 -6.28 16.47
N ILE A 129 -26.88 -5.57 17.25
CA ILE A 129 -25.89 -6.20 18.13
C ILE A 129 -26.52 -7.20 19.09
N ASN A 130 -27.60 -6.80 19.77
CA ASN A 130 -28.30 -7.67 20.71
C ASN A 130 -28.90 -8.89 20.01
N ARG A 131 -29.41 -8.73 18.78
CA ARG A 131 -29.91 -9.83 17.96
C ARG A 131 -28.81 -10.82 17.58
N ILE A 132 -27.64 -10.34 17.16
CA ILE A 132 -26.45 -11.17 16.87
C ILE A 132 -26.05 -11.98 18.11
N LYS A 133 -25.91 -11.32 19.26
CA LYS A 133 -25.57 -11.95 20.53
C LYS A 133 -26.55 -13.05 20.94
N ASN A 134 -27.85 -12.84 20.68
CA ASN A 134 -28.91 -13.79 21.00
C ASN A 134 -29.20 -14.80 19.88
N GLN A 135 -28.37 -14.85 18.82
CA GLN A 135 -28.53 -15.72 17.64
C GLN A 135 -29.83 -15.53 16.86
N ASP A 136 -30.50 -14.38 17.00
CA ASP A 136 -31.61 -13.98 16.12
C ASP A 136 -31.04 -13.32 14.86
N LEU A 137 -30.67 -14.13 13.88
CA LEU A 137 -30.01 -13.67 12.65
C LEU A 137 -30.95 -13.51 11.46
N ASN A 138 -32.26 -13.45 11.70
CA ASN A 138 -33.23 -13.20 10.63
C ASN A 138 -32.87 -11.84 9.98
N ASP A 139 -32.58 -11.88 8.67
CA ASP A 139 -32.17 -10.73 7.85
C ASP A 139 -30.81 -10.09 8.18
N ILE A 140 -30.00 -10.75 9.00
CA ILE A 140 -28.62 -10.35 9.27
C ILE A 140 -27.71 -11.28 8.48
N ASN A 141 -26.88 -10.73 7.60
CA ASN A 141 -25.90 -11.49 6.84
C ASN A 141 -24.46 -11.03 7.16
N GLY A 142 -23.49 -11.71 6.56
CA GLY A 142 -22.07 -11.38 6.77
C GLY A 142 -21.72 -9.93 6.41
N VAL A 143 -22.38 -9.35 5.40
CA VAL A 143 -22.19 -7.94 5.01
C VAL A 143 -22.69 -7.00 6.11
N THR A 144 -23.86 -7.27 6.70
CA THR A 144 -24.37 -6.49 7.83
C THR A 144 -23.40 -6.53 9.01
N CYS A 145 -22.86 -7.72 9.32
CA CYS A 145 -21.87 -7.91 10.37
C CYS A 145 -20.59 -7.11 10.10
N ALA A 146 -20.07 -7.14 8.87
CA ALA A 146 -18.89 -6.36 8.47
C ALA A 146 -19.08 -4.87 8.76
N GLN A 147 -20.21 -4.30 8.31
CA GLN A 147 -20.51 -2.88 8.51
C GLN A 147 -20.64 -2.51 9.99
N ILE A 148 -21.20 -3.41 10.82
CA ILE A 148 -21.26 -3.20 12.27
C ILE A 148 -19.85 -3.19 12.89
N LEU A 149 -18.97 -4.11 12.48
CA LEU A 149 -17.59 -4.12 12.95
C LEU A 149 -16.82 -2.87 12.50
N ASP A 150 -17.07 -2.37 11.28
CA ASP A 150 -16.49 -1.11 10.80
C ASP A 150 -16.95 0.10 11.63
N ILE A 151 -18.24 0.15 11.99
CA ILE A 151 -18.74 1.19 12.90
C ILE A 151 -18.03 1.10 14.26
N MET A 152 -17.83 -0.12 14.79
CA MET A 152 -17.09 -0.31 16.03
C MET A 152 -15.65 0.22 15.90
N ILE A 153 -14.95 -0.09 14.81
CA ILE A 153 -13.59 0.42 14.53
C ILE A 153 -13.59 1.96 14.60
N ILE A 154 -14.48 2.63 13.86
CA ILE A 154 -14.58 4.09 13.86
C ILE A 154 -14.82 4.64 15.27
N VAL A 155 -15.70 3.99 16.05
CA VAL A 155 -15.98 4.40 17.44
C VAL A 155 -14.73 4.23 18.32
N PHE A 156 -13.95 3.17 18.14
CA PHE A 156 -12.74 2.92 18.94
C PHE A 156 -11.58 3.85 18.57
N GLU A 157 -11.45 4.22 17.30
CA GLU A 157 -10.43 5.15 16.80
C GLU A 157 -10.72 6.62 17.18
N ARG A 158 -11.97 6.97 17.47
CA ARG A 158 -12.33 8.32 17.94
C ARG A 158 -11.61 8.67 19.24
N GLY A 159 -11.31 9.95 19.43
CA GLY A 159 -10.66 10.49 20.63
C GLY A 159 -11.55 10.51 21.89
N GLU A 160 -11.22 11.41 22.81
CA GLU A 160 -11.93 11.59 24.10
C GLU A 160 -13.43 11.86 23.92
N GLY A 161 -14.27 11.40 24.85
CA GLY A 161 -15.72 11.67 24.91
C GLY A 161 -16.62 10.49 24.49
N SER A 162 -16.04 9.37 24.06
CA SER A 162 -16.74 8.15 23.62
C SER A 162 -16.53 6.97 24.58
N GLU A 163 -15.95 7.18 25.76
CA GLU A 163 -15.49 6.14 26.69
C GLU A 163 -16.65 5.23 27.13
N ARG A 164 -17.78 5.81 27.52
CA ARG A 164 -18.95 5.05 27.94
C ARG A 164 -19.50 4.15 26.84
N LEU A 165 -19.47 4.62 25.59
CA LEU A 165 -19.89 3.85 24.43
C LEU A 165 -18.90 2.72 24.13
N LYS A 166 -17.60 3.02 24.14
CA LYS A 166 -16.51 2.05 23.98
C LYS A 166 -16.59 0.94 25.03
N GLU A 167 -16.79 1.29 26.29
CA GLU A 167 -16.97 0.32 27.39
C GLU A 167 -18.17 -0.59 27.14
N LYS A 168 -19.30 -0.02 26.75
CA LYS A 168 -20.53 -0.78 26.46
C LYS A 168 -20.33 -1.76 25.29
N ILE A 169 -19.72 -1.32 24.19
CA ILE A 169 -19.40 -2.20 23.05
C ILE A 169 -18.42 -3.30 23.48
N LYS A 170 -17.37 -2.94 24.24
CA LYS A 170 -16.31 -3.86 24.68
C LYS A 170 -16.83 -4.99 25.56
N GLN A 171 -17.86 -4.73 26.39
CA GLN A 171 -18.47 -5.75 27.25
C GLN A 171 -19.03 -6.95 26.45
N ASP A 172 -19.64 -6.68 25.30
CA ASP A 172 -20.28 -7.71 24.48
C ASP A 172 -19.42 -8.19 23.31
N LEU A 173 -18.34 -7.47 22.98
CA LEU A 173 -17.54 -7.66 21.77
C LEU A 173 -17.07 -9.09 21.55
N GLY A 174 -16.51 -9.74 22.57
CA GLY A 174 -16.03 -11.11 22.46
C GLY A 174 -17.13 -12.09 22.06
N SER A 175 -18.32 -11.95 22.65
CA SER A 175 -19.48 -12.80 22.32
C SER A 175 -20.03 -12.55 20.92
N ILE A 176 -20.02 -11.28 20.49
CA ILE A 176 -20.45 -10.89 19.15
C ILE A 176 -19.52 -11.52 18.10
N ILE A 177 -18.21 -11.39 18.27
CA ILE A 177 -17.21 -11.93 17.35
C ILE A 177 -17.32 -13.46 17.26
N ASP A 178 -17.43 -14.16 18.39
CA ASP A 178 -17.59 -15.62 18.39
C ASP A 178 -18.85 -16.05 17.62
N MET A 179 -19.97 -15.34 17.83
CA MET A 179 -21.23 -15.64 17.14
C MET A 179 -21.14 -15.36 15.63
N ILE A 180 -20.47 -14.28 15.23
CA ILE A 180 -20.28 -13.95 13.82
C ILE A 180 -19.41 -15.03 13.15
N LEU A 181 -18.26 -15.38 13.75
CA LEU A 181 -17.35 -16.41 13.24
C LEU A 181 -18.01 -17.79 13.15
N LEU A 182 -18.93 -18.10 14.07
CA LEU A 182 -19.67 -19.35 14.07
C LEU A 182 -20.72 -19.44 12.95
N LYS A 183 -21.32 -18.31 12.56
CA LYS A 183 -22.53 -18.28 11.71
C LYS A 183 -22.28 -17.79 10.29
N PHE A 184 -21.22 -17.02 10.07
CA PHE A 184 -20.90 -16.42 8.77
C PHE A 184 -19.52 -16.83 8.29
N LEU A 185 -19.32 -16.79 6.98
CA LEU A 185 -18.02 -17.05 6.37
C LEU A 185 -17.05 -15.94 6.76
N PHE A 186 -15.81 -16.33 7.10
CA PHE A 186 -14.77 -15.38 7.51
C PHE A 186 -14.47 -14.32 6.44
N VAL A 187 -14.60 -14.67 5.15
CA VAL A 187 -14.44 -13.74 4.02
C VAL A 187 -15.25 -12.46 4.16
N SER A 188 -16.44 -12.53 4.77
CA SER A 188 -17.33 -11.39 4.88
C SER A 188 -16.85 -10.37 5.91
N ILE A 189 -15.97 -10.75 6.84
CA ILE A 189 -15.57 -9.91 7.98
C ILE A 189 -14.06 -9.81 8.14
N SER A 190 -13.26 -10.42 7.25
CA SER A 190 -11.83 -10.65 7.47
C SER A 190 -11.07 -9.36 7.77
N ILE A 191 -11.28 -8.31 6.97
CA ILE A 191 -10.64 -7.00 7.14
C ILE A 191 -11.03 -6.36 8.46
N SER A 192 -12.34 -6.23 8.72
CA SER A 192 -12.83 -5.63 9.96
C SER A 192 -12.34 -6.40 11.19
N TYR A 193 -12.28 -7.73 11.11
CA TYR A 193 -11.74 -8.57 12.17
C TYR A 193 -10.28 -8.26 12.45
N PHE A 194 -9.43 -8.22 11.42
CA PHE A 194 -8.00 -7.94 11.57
C PHE A 194 -7.75 -6.55 12.18
N HIS A 195 -8.42 -5.52 11.68
CA HIS A 195 -8.33 -4.16 12.21
C HIS A 195 -8.78 -4.08 13.68
N LEU A 196 -9.95 -4.64 13.98
CA LEU A 196 -10.49 -4.62 15.33
C LEU A 196 -9.58 -5.36 16.32
N ASP A 197 -8.94 -6.44 15.89
CA ASP A 197 -7.98 -7.15 16.72
C ASP A 197 -6.66 -6.40 16.92
N ILE A 198 -6.17 -5.68 15.91
CA ILE A 198 -5.01 -4.79 16.08
C ILE A 198 -5.31 -3.76 17.18
N LEU A 199 -6.50 -3.15 17.15
CA LEU A 199 -6.95 -2.12 18.09
C LEU A 199 -7.25 -2.67 19.50
N LEU A 200 -7.92 -3.81 19.61
CA LEU A 200 -8.56 -4.25 20.86
C LEU A 200 -8.09 -5.61 21.39
N LYS A 201 -7.25 -6.34 20.64
CA LYS A 201 -6.74 -7.67 21.03
C LYS A 201 -7.86 -8.67 21.35
N ILE A 202 -8.80 -8.82 20.41
CA ILE A 202 -9.96 -9.75 20.50
C ILE A 202 -9.64 -11.20 20.11
N PHE A 203 -8.47 -11.45 19.51
CA PHE A 203 -8.06 -12.74 19.00
C PHE A 203 -8.02 -13.81 20.10
N LYS A 204 -8.51 -14.99 19.74
CA LYS A 204 -8.40 -16.21 20.54
C LYS A 204 -7.79 -17.30 19.67
N SER A 205 -7.04 -18.22 20.28
CA SER A 205 -6.39 -19.33 19.58
C SER A 205 -7.36 -20.15 18.72
N GLU A 206 -8.61 -20.28 19.14
CA GLU A 206 -9.68 -20.99 18.44
C GLU A 206 -10.04 -20.35 17.10
N HIS A 207 -9.78 -19.05 16.93
CA HIS A 207 -10.06 -18.33 15.68
C HIS A 207 -9.02 -18.66 14.60
N LEU A 208 -7.80 -19.02 15.01
CA LEU A 208 -6.66 -19.17 14.10
C LEU A 208 -6.92 -20.21 13.01
N TYR A 209 -7.57 -21.31 13.34
CA TYR A 209 -7.93 -22.34 12.36
C TYR A 209 -8.82 -21.77 11.23
N LEU A 210 -9.83 -20.98 11.57
CA LEU A 210 -10.74 -20.37 10.59
C LEU A 210 -9.99 -19.34 9.72
N ILE A 211 -9.16 -18.51 10.35
CA ILE A 211 -8.34 -17.49 9.68
C ILE A 211 -7.37 -18.16 8.70
N ASN A 212 -6.61 -19.16 9.15
CA ASN A 212 -5.61 -19.87 8.35
C ASN A 212 -6.26 -20.65 7.21
N ASN A 213 -7.37 -21.34 7.47
CA ASN A 213 -8.09 -22.09 6.44
C ASN A 213 -8.64 -21.16 5.35
N PHE A 214 -9.22 -20.01 5.73
CA PHE A 214 -9.70 -19.03 4.76
C PHE A 214 -8.57 -18.51 3.86
N ASN A 215 -7.47 -18.02 4.44
CA ASN A 215 -6.36 -17.45 3.66
C ASN A 215 -5.65 -18.51 2.81
N LYS A 216 -5.58 -19.76 3.29
CA LYS A 216 -5.04 -20.89 2.51
C LYS A 216 -5.91 -21.23 1.30
N MET A 217 -7.23 -21.15 1.44
CA MET A 217 -8.18 -21.41 0.36
C MET A 217 -8.31 -20.25 -0.63
N ASN A 218 -7.93 -19.03 -0.22
CA ASN A 218 -8.07 -17.81 -1.03
C ASN A 218 -6.76 -16.98 -1.00
N PRO A 219 -5.64 -17.54 -1.47
CA PRO A 219 -4.32 -16.92 -1.34
C PRO A 219 -4.12 -15.67 -2.20
N ASP A 220 -5.01 -15.42 -3.16
CA ASP A 220 -5.07 -14.26 -4.05
C ASP A 220 -6.11 -13.22 -3.60
N ASN A 221 -6.83 -13.47 -2.51
CA ASN A 221 -7.85 -12.56 -2.02
C ASN A 221 -7.22 -11.26 -1.48
N TYR A 222 -7.84 -10.11 -1.77
CA TYR A 222 -7.37 -8.80 -1.32
C TYR A 222 -7.21 -8.66 0.21
N SER A 223 -7.92 -9.49 1.00
CA SER A 223 -7.78 -9.50 2.46
C SER A 223 -6.47 -10.11 2.97
N VAL A 224 -5.70 -10.80 2.11
CA VAL A 224 -4.41 -11.41 2.45
C VAL A 224 -3.42 -10.38 2.99
N ARG A 225 -3.36 -9.18 2.42
CA ARG A 225 -2.52 -8.09 2.94
C ARG A 225 -2.81 -7.81 4.42
N TYR A 226 -4.09 -7.65 4.76
CA TYR A 226 -4.51 -7.38 6.14
C TYR A 226 -4.21 -8.55 7.07
N TYR A 227 -4.29 -9.79 6.56
CA TYR A 227 -3.85 -10.97 7.29
C TYR A 227 -2.36 -10.94 7.60
N LEU A 228 -1.49 -10.59 6.63
CA LEU A 228 -0.04 -10.49 6.84
C LEU A 228 0.30 -9.39 7.86
N SER A 229 -0.26 -8.18 7.70
CA SER A 229 -0.06 -7.08 8.66
C SER A 229 -0.58 -7.44 10.06
N TRP A 230 -1.73 -8.11 10.15
CA TRP A 230 -2.26 -8.60 11.41
C TRP A 230 -1.33 -9.64 12.06
N LEU A 231 -0.83 -10.60 11.28
CA LEU A 231 0.05 -11.67 11.76
C LEU A 231 1.40 -11.12 12.22
N GLU A 232 1.88 -10.03 11.61
CA GLU A 232 3.10 -9.34 12.04
C GLU A 232 2.99 -8.82 13.48
N THR A 233 1.79 -8.42 13.92
CA THR A 233 1.53 -8.01 15.31
C THR A 233 1.51 -9.16 16.32
N LYS A 234 1.63 -10.41 15.86
CA LYS A 234 1.56 -11.61 16.71
C LYS A 234 2.92 -12.12 17.15
N ASP A 235 2.89 -12.90 18.22
CA ASP A 235 4.06 -13.63 18.72
C ASP A 235 4.43 -14.76 17.76
N SER A 236 5.71 -15.16 17.81
CA SER A 236 6.27 -16.14 16.87
C SER A 236 5.57 -17.50 16.91
N ASP A 237 4.96 -17.89 18.02
CA ASP A 237 4.23 -19.17 18.12
C ASP A 237 2.95 -19.18 17.28
N ILE A 238 2.20 -18.06 17.23
CA ILE A 238 1.05 -17.91 16.33
C ILE A 238 1.50 -17.91 14.87
N ILE A 239 2.62 -17.23 14.58
CA ILE A 239 3.18 -17.22 13.21
C ILE A 239 3.59 -18.64 12.78
N LYS A 240 4.17 -19.44 13.69
CA LYS A 240 4.52 -20.84 13.41
C LYS A 240 3.30 -21.69 13.05
N GLU A 241 2.20 -21.51 13.75
CA GLU A 241 0.93 -22.19 13.43
C GLU A 241 0.36 -21.76 12.07
N SER A 242 0.82 -20.64 11.52
CA SER A 242 0.43 -20.09 10.22
C SER A 242 1.42 -20.38 9.08
N ILE A 243 2.52 -21.10 9.30
CA ILE A 243 3.57 -21.34 8.28
C ILE A 243 3.01 -21.98 7.01
N GLU A 244 2.15 -23.00 7.13
CA GLU A 244 1.60 -23.69 5.95
C GLU A 244 0.73 -22.74 5.09
N THR A 245 -0.04 -21.87 5.76
CA THR A 245 -0.83 -20.82 5.10
C THR A 245 0.09 -19.81 4.42
N LEU A 246 1.15 -19.34 5.09
CA LEU A 246 2.15 -18.43 4.52
C LEU A 246 2.83 -19.02 3.28
N LYS A 247 3.28 -20.27 3.34
CA LYS A 247 3.89 -20.99 2.20
C LYS A 247 2.89 -21.17 1.05
N THR A 248 1.61 -21.38 1.35
CA THR A 248 0.55 -21.44 0.33
C THR A 248 0.40 -20.07 -0.34
N ILE A 249 0.23 -18.99 0.42
CA ILE A 249 0.11 -17.64 -0.14
C ILE A 249 1.34 -17.30 -1.00
N LEU A 250 2.54 -17.59 -0.50
CA LEU A 250 3.81 -17.35 -1.18
C LEU A 250 3.86 -17.98 -2.58
N LYS A 251 3.28 -19.18 -2.73
CA LYS A 251 3.24 -19.91 -4.01
C LYS A 251 2.33 -19.26 -5.06
N TYR A 252 1.27 -18.58 -4.63
CA TYR A 252 0.26 -18.01 -5.53
C TYR A 252 0.42 -16.51 -5.77
N THR A 253 1.09 -15.79 -4.86
CA THR A 253 1.25 -14.34 -4.99
C THR A 253 2.30 -13.98 -6.04
N ASP A 254 1.91 -13.08 -6.95
CA ASP A 254 2.81 -12.44 -7.91
C ASP A 254 3.39 -11.10 -7.41
N SER A 255 2.98 -10.64 -6.22
CA SER A 255 3.42 -9.39 -5.62
C SER A 255 4.73 -9.58 -4.87
N ASP A 256 5.78 -8.90 -5.31
CA ASP A 256 7.08 -8.88 -4.64
C ASP A 256 6.97 -8.24 -3.24
N ILE A 257 6.05 -7.29 -3.06
CA ILE A 257 5.74 -6.66 -1.77
C ILE A 257 5.20 -7.69 -0.77
N LEU A 258 4.17 -8.45 -1.14
CA LEU A 258 3.60 -9.47 -0.25
C LEU A 258 4.59 -10.60 0.02
N LYS A 259 5.42 -10.99 -0.96
CA LYS A 259 6.49 -11.96 -0.76
C LYS A 259 7.46 -11.50 0.31
N ASN A 260 7.92 -10.25 0.25
CA ASN A 260 8.81 -9.68 1.26
C ASN A 260 8.17 -9.69 2.67
N GLU A 261 6.89 -9.34 2.79
CA GLU A 261 6.14 -9.43 4.06
C GLU A 261 6.10 -10.88 4.57
N ILE A 262 5.81 -11.86 3.70
CA ILE A 262 5.78 -13.28 4.06
C ILE A 262 7.16 -13.77 4.53
N PHE A 263 8.24 -13.45 3.81
CA PHE A 263 9.59 -13.82 4.24
C PHE A 263 9.96 -13.16 5.57
N SER A 264 9.52 -11.93 5.84
CA SER A 264 9.71 -11.29 7.16
C SER A 264 9.06 -12.11 8.28
N LEU A 265 7.83 -12.59 8.05
CA LEU A 265 7.10 -13.43 8.99
C LEU A 265 7.77 -14.81 9.17
N LEU A 266 8.22 -15.43 8.08
CA LEU A 266 8.95 -16.71 8.12
C LEU A 266 10.30 -16.57 8.85
N GLU A 267 11.02 -15.47 8.65
CA GLU A 267 12.25 -15.15 9.40
C GLU A 267 11.93 -15.01 10.89
N LYS A 268 10.88 -14.27 11.25
CA LYS A 268 10.43 -14.10 12.65
C LYS A 268 10.00 -15.42 13.30
N ALA A 269 9.48 -16.38 12.51
CA ALA A 269 9.15 -17.72 12.96
C ALA A 269 10.38 -18.66 13.10
N GLY A 270 11.54 -18.28 12.55
CA GLY A 270 12.75 -19.10 12.51
C GLY A 270 12.76 -20.16 11.41
N GLU A 271 11.93 -20.00 10.38
CA GLU A 271 11.84 -20.92 9.23
C GLU A 271 12.90 -20.64 8.16
N ILE A 272 13.30 -19.39 7.98
CA ILE A 272 14.41 -19.04 7.09
C ILE A 272 15.71 -19.39 7.82
N LYS A 273 16.18 -20.63 7.68
CA LYS A 273 17.45 -21.09 8.23
C LYS A 273 18.59 -20.87 7.24
N ASN A 274 19.76 -20.53 7.78
CA ASN A 274 21.01 -20.37 7.02
C ASN A 274 21.75 -21.70 6.76
N GLU A 275 21.31 -22.83 7.32
CA GLU A 275 22.12 -24.05 7.34
C GLU A 275 21.32 -25.36 7.16
N ASN A 276 21.83 -26.19 6.26
CA ASN A 276 21.81 -27.67 6.28
C ASN A 276 20.45 -28.36 6.37
N GLU A 277 19.50 -28.03 5.48
CA GLU A 277 18.62 -29.10 5.00
C GLU A 277 19.47 -30.10 4.20
N GLU A 278 19.13 -31.40 4.28
CA GLU A 278 19.72 -32.41 3.39
C GLU A 278 19.55 -31.90 1.96
N LYS A 279 20.62 -31.39 1.34
CA LYS A 279 20.61 -30.93 -0.04
C LYS A 279 20.13 -32.10 -0.89
N ARG A 280 18.85 -32.07 -1.26
CA ARG A 280 18.29 -32.99 -2.25
C ARG A 280 19.19 -32.90 -3.47
N ASN A 281 19.59 -34.05 -3.99
CA ASN A 281 20.36 -34.07 -5.23
C ASN A 281 19.49 -33.43 -6.32
N ILE A 282 19.93 -32.28 -6.83
CA ILE A 282 19.20 -31.48 -7.82
C ILE A 282 18.83 -32.31 -9.06
N GLN A 283 19.63 -33.32 -9.39
CA GLN A 283 19.37 -34.24 -10.51
C GLN A 283 18.09 -35.08 -10.32
N ASP A 284 17.69 -35.35 -9.08
CA ASP A 284 16.54 -36.19 -8.76
C ASP A 284 15.23 -35.37 -8.64
N ILE A 285 15.31 -34.04 -8.70
CA ILE A 285 14.18 -33.11 -8.57
C ILE A 285 13.47 -32.94 -9.92
N GLN A 286 12.14 -32.86 -9.92
CA GLN A 286 11.35 -32.62 -11.13
C GLN A 286 11.58 -31.21 -11.70
N VAL A 287 11.39 -31.03 -13.01
CA VAL A 287 11.76 -29.78 -13.70
C VAL A 287 10.92 -28.59 -13.22
N ASP A 288 9.65 -28.81 -12.94
CA ASP A 288 8.72 -27.86 -12.35
C ASP A 288 9.13 -27.46 -10.92
N GLU A 289 9.47 -28.43 -10.06
CA GLU A 289 9.97 -28.18 -8.70
C GLU A 289 11.29 -27.37 -8.71
N LEU A 290 12.20 -27.62 -9.67
CA LEU A 290 13.38 -26.77 -9.87
C LEU A 290 13.00 -25.32 -10.23
N GLY A 291 11.93 -25.11 -10.99
CA GLY A 291 11.41 -23.78 -11.28
C GLY A 291 10.94 -23.05 -10.02
N GLU A 292 10.20 -23.75 -9.15
CA GLU A 292 9.74 -23.21 -7.86
C GLU A 292 10.92 -22.84 -6.96
N ILE A 293 11.93 -23.72 -6.85
CA ILE A 293 13.15 -23.46 -6.07
C ILE A 293 13.90 -22.25 -6.63
N GLY A 294 14.14 -22.20 -7.94
CA GLY A 294 14.88 -21.10 -8.58
C GLY A 294 14.20 -19.74 -8.38
N ASN A 295 12.88 -19.68 -8.49
CA ASN A 295 12.12 -18.46 -8.23
C ASN A 295 12.13 -18.07 -6.75
N THR A 296 12.00 -19.04 -5.85
CA THR A 296 12.09 -18.79 -4.40
C THR A 296 13.45 -18.23 -4.01
N LEU A 297 14.55 -18.74 -4.57
CA LEU A 297 15.90 -18.20 -4.34
C LEU A 297 16.00 -16.73 -4.78
N ILE A 298 15.43 -16.36 -5.92
CA ILE A 298 15.39 -14.97 -6.41
C ILE A 298 14.60 -14.08 -5.45
N ASP A 299 13.44 -14.53 -4.99
CA ASP A 299 12.61 -13.78 -4.06
C ASP A 299 13.30 -13.62 -2.69
N GLU A 300 13.97 -14.66 -2.18
CA GLU A 300 14.76 -14.59 -0.94
C GLU A 300 15.96 -13.65 -1.06
N ILE A 301 16.64 -13.63 -2.21
CA ILE A 301 17.72 -12.67 -2.48
C ILE A 301 17.17 -11.24 -2.40
N ARG A 302 16.03 -10.94 -3.03
CA ARG A 302 15.39 -9.62 -2.96
C ARG A 302 15.03 -9.25 -1.51
N PHE A 303 14.45 -10.18 -0.77
CA PHE A 303 14.12 -10.00 0.64
C PHE A 303 15.34 -9.64 1.49
N HIS A 304 16.47 -10.35 1.30
CA HIS A 304 17.71 -10.05 2.03
C HIS A 304 18.39 -8.75 1.61
N LEU A 305 18.07 -8.20 0.43
CA LEU A 305 18.51 -6.88 0.00
C LEU A 305 17.60 -5.75 0.48
N THR A 306 16.37 -6.06 0.91
CA THR A 306 15.40 -5.07 1.38
C THR A 306 15.73 -4.61 2.80
N ILE A 307 15.84 -3.29 2.99
CA ILE A 307 16.10 -2.64 4.26
C ILE A 307 14.82 -2.57 5.08
N LYS A 308 14.86 -3.12 6.30
CA LYS A 308 13.71 -3.11 7.21
C LYS A 308 13.78 -1.90 8.14
N ALA A 309 12.65 -1.47 8.68
CA ALA A 309 12.59 -0.31 9.59
C ALA A 309 13.53 -0.46 10.80
N ARG A 310 13.64 -1.68 11.34
CA ARG A 310 14.55 -2.02 12.44
C ARG A 310 16.04 -1.84 12.10
N ASP A 311 16.40 -1.94 10.81
CA ASP A 311 17.78 -1.79 10.35
C ASP A 311 18.16 -0.31 10.27
N LEU A 312 17.17 0.59 10.12
CA LEU A 312 17.39 2.03 10.03
C LEU A 312 17.88 2.63 11.36
N GLU A 313 17.39 2.17 12.51
CA GLU A 313 17.74 2.75 13.82
C GLU A 313 19.25 2.72 14.11
N ASN A 314 19.96 1.71 13.61
CA ASN A 314 21.39 1.50 13.84
C ASN A 314 22.27 1.71 12.59
N SER A 315 21.71 2.20 11.48
CA SER A 315 22.43 2.32 10.21
C SER A 315 23.20 3.63 10.05
N GLU A 316 24.09 3.62 9.05
CA GLU A 316 24.84 4.76 8.55
C GLU A 316 23.93 5.89 8.02
N GLU A 317 24.48 7.08 7.85
CA GLU A 317 23.77 8.23 7.29
C GLU A 317 23.58 8.06 5.78
N TYR A 318 22.33 8.03 5.31
CA TYR A 318 22.04 7.96 3.86
C TYR A 318 21.88 9.33 3.26
N GLY A 319 22.42 9.52 2.06
CA GLY A 319 22.23 10.74 1.31
C GLY A 319 22.57 10.59 -0.15
N HIS A 320 22.51 11.71 -0.88
CA HIS A 320 22.86 11.73 -2.28
C HIS A 320 23.63 12.99 -2.63
N TYR A 321 24.45 12.87 -3.67
CA TYR A 321 25.16 14.00 -4.24
C TYR A 321 24.25 14.75 -5.23
N THR A 322 24.48 16.05 -5.37
CA THR A 322 23.75 16.90 -6.32
C THR A 322 24.54 18.16 -6.67
N LYS A 323 24.05 18.92 -7.65
CA LYS A 323 24.57 20.24 -7.99
C LYS A 323 23.97 21.31 -7.08
N ILE A 324 24.70 22.41 -6.85
CA ILE A 324 24.20 23.54 -6.04
C ILE A 324 22.94 24.16 -6.65
N GLU A 325 22.86 24.23 -7.97
CA GLU A 325 21.68 24.71 -8.69
C GLU A 325 20.46 23.85 -8.37
N THR A 326 20.58 22.52 -8.47
CA THR A 326 19.48 21.59 -8.14
C THR A 326 19.06 21.69 -6.67
N LEU A 327 20.05 21.77 -5.78
CA LEU A 327 19.83 21.94 -4.34
C LEU A 327 18.94 23.15 -4.04
N THR A 328 19.29 24.31 -4.59
CA THR A 328 18.64 25.59 -4.25
C THR A 328 17.34 25.82 -5.02
N ASN A 329 17.24 25.34 -6.26
CA ASN A 329 16.05 25.55 -7.09
C ASN A 329 14.95 24.50 -6.88
N HIS A 330 15.32 23.25 -6.55
CA HIS A 330 14.38 22.13 -6.59
C HIS A 330 14.23 21.38 -5.27
N LEU A 331 15.29 21.26 -4.44
CA LEU A 331 15.28 20.36 -3.28
C LEU A 331 15.02 21.09 -1.96
N ILE A 332 15.66 22.24 -1.73
CA ILE A 332 15.47 23.07 -0.54
C ILE A 332 14.92 24.43 -0.97
N LYS A 333 13.60 24.60 -0.83
CA LYS A 333 12.85 25.79 -1.23
C LYS A 333 12.45 26.63 -0.03
N THR A 334 12.54 27.95 -0.15
CA THR A 334 11.95 28.88 0.84
C THR A 334 10.43 28.93 0.71
N ILE A 335 9.72 29.07 1.82
CA ILE A 335 8.28 29.36 1.84
C ILE A 335 8.07 30.77 1.25
N LYS A 336 7.83 30.90 -0.06
CA LYS A 336 7.54 32.20 -0.67
C LYS A 336 6.20 32.73 -0.16
N SER A 337 6.18 34.00 0.23
CA SER A 337 4.94 34.76 0.45
C SER A 337 4.29 35.09 -0.90
N GLY A 338 3.36 34.26 -1.37
CA GLY A 338 2.41 34.66 -2.42
C GLY A 338 2.30 33.78 -3.67
N ASP A 339 3.06 32.69 -3.78
CA ASP A 339 2.84 31.65 -4.78
C ASP A 339 2.82 30.30 -4.07
N SER A 340 1.93 29.39 -4.47
CA SER A 340 1.86 28.02 -3.96
C SER A 340 3.12 27.25 -4.37
N SER A 341 4.22 27.52 -3.69
CA SER A 341 5.48 26.79 -3.81
C SER A 341 5.21 25.37 -3.32
N GLU A 342 4.83 24.48 -4.23
CA GLU A 342 4.69 23.06 -3.91
C GLU A 342 5.99 22.56 -3.25
N PRO A 343 5.85 21.83 -2.13
CA PRO A 343 7.00 21.27 -1.45
C PRO A 343 7.80 20.38 -2.40
N ALA A 344 9.11 20.26 -2.16
CA ALA A 344 9.93 19.34 -2.91
C ALA A 344 9.52 17.91 -2.56
N TYR A 345 9.21 17.09 -3.57
CA TYR A 345 8.84 15.68 -3.40
C TYR A 345 9.92 14.77 -3.97
N LEU A 346 10.00 13.54 -3.45
CA LEU A 346 10.98 12.56 -3.91
C LEU A 346 10.69 12.18 -5.37
N ARG A 347 11.67 12.44 -6.24
CA ARG A 347 11.63 12.06 -7.65
C ARG A 347 12.26 10.69 -7.82
N LEU A 348 11.53 9.75 -8.42
CA LEU A 348 12.05 8.45 -8.85
C LEU A 348 12.16 8.43 -10.37
N THR A 349 13.30 8.04 -10.91
CA THR A 349 13.58 7.99 -12.36
C THR A 349 13.42 6.57 -12.87
N ASN A 350 13.01 6.39 -14.12
CA ASN A 350 12.87 5.06 -14.71
C ASN A 350 14.21 4.29 -14.66
N SER A 351 14.15 3.02 -14.26
CA SER A 351 15.33 2.16 -14.06
C SER A 351 16.19 1.94 -15.31
N LYS A 352 15.64 2.17 -16.51
CA LYS A 352 16.39 2.07 -17.78
C LYS A 352 17.13 3.35 -18.16
N GLN A 353 17.00 4.42 -17.36
CA GLN A 353 17.68 5.70 -17.58
C GLN A 353 18.83 5.93 -16.59
N LEU A 354 19.33 4.86 -15.99
CA LEU A 354 20.47 4.87 -15.08
C LEU A 354 21.79 4.91 -15.87
N ASN A 355 22.84 5.39 -15.21
CA ASN A 355 24.10 5.75 -15.88
C ASN A 355 25.06 4.57 -16.07
N ASP A 356 24.89 3.46 -15.35
CA ASP A 356 25.81 2.32 -15.41
C ASP A 356 25.41 1.35 -16.54
N PRO A 357 26.26 1.13 -17.57
CA PRO A 357 25.97 0.24 -18.69
C PRO A 357 25.96 -1.26 -18.32
N MET A 358 26.57 -1.65 -17.19
CA MET A 358 26.53 -3.03 -16.67
C MET A 358 25.31 -3.29 -15.79
N GLU A 359 24.59 -2.23 -15.43
CA GLU A 359 23.42 -2.32 -14.59
C GLU A 359 22.29 -3.11 -15.26
N GLY A 360 21.72 -4.06 -14.54
CA GLY A 360 20.73 -5.00 -15.08
C GLY A 360 21.32 -6.10 -15.97
N ARG A 361 22.63 -6.09 -16.26
CA ARG A 361 23.35 -7.16 -16.99
C ARG A 361 24.27 -7.97 -16.08
N ALA A 362 24.90 -7.33 -15.09
CA ALA A 362 25.98 -7.91 -14.29
C ALA A 362 25.63 -9.29 -13.69
N ILE A 363 24.40 -9.47 -13.19
CA ILE A 363 23.94 -10.75 -12.62
C ILE A 363 23.82 -11.87 -13.66
N TYR A 364 23.44 -11.55 -14.90
CA TYR A 364 23.32 -12.55 -15.97
C TYR A 364 24.69 -13.09 -16.36
N ASP A 365 25.68 -12.21 -16.44
CA ASP A 365 27.07 -12.58 -16.72
C ASP A 365 27.63 -13.44 -15.58
N TYR A 366 27.35 -13.09 -14.31
CA TYR A 366 27.75 -13.88 -13.14
C TYR A 366 27.15 -15.30 -13.13
N LEU A 367 25.89 -15.43 -13.52
CA LEU A 367 25.17 -16.71 -13.62
C LEU A 367 25.44 -17.46 -14.93
N GLU A 368 26.33 -16.96 -15.80
CA GLU A 368 26.72 -17.56 -17.07
C GLU A 368 25.50 -17.80 -18.00
N ILE A 369 24.59 -16.84 -18.07
CA ILE A 369 23.42 -16.89 -18.96
C ILE A 369 23.81 -16.25 -20.31
N GLU A 370 24.00 -17.07 -21.35
CA GLU A 370 24.40 -16.61 -22.68
C GLU A 370 23.30 -15.76 -23.36
N ASN A 371 23.72 -14.64 -23.99
CA ASN A 371 22.93 -13.76 -24.87
C ASN A 371 21.46 -13.51 -24.46
N SER A 372 21.25 -12.77 -23.37
CA SER A 372 19.98 -12.10 -23.10
C SER A 372 19.69 -10.89 -24.01
N SER A 373 20.58 -10.59 -24.98
CA SER A 373 20.48 -9.45 -25.89
C SER A 373 19.19 -9.41 -26.73
N ASP A 374 18.48 -10.53 -26.84
CA ASP A 374 17.22 -10.64 -27.60
C ASP A 374 15.98 -10.19 -26.81
N CYS A 375 16.12 -9.69 -25.59
CA CYS A 375 14.98 -9.23 -24.79
C CYS A 375 15.23 -7.82 -24.28
N TYR A 376 14.97 -6.80 -25.11
CA TYR A 376 14.64 -5.48 -24.56
C TYR A 376 13.42 -5.65 -23.65
N GLN A 377 13.65 -5.59 -22.35
CA GLN A 377 12.59 -5.64 -21.36
C GLN A 377 12.30 -4.21 -20.93
N SER A 378 11.09 -3.73 -21.27
CA SER A 378 10.55 -2.54 -20.64
C SER A 378 10.54 -2.74 -19.13
N SER A 379 10.85 -1.69 -18.38
CA SER A 379 10.72 -1.71 -16.94
C SER A 379 9.78 -0.58 -16.53
N ASN A 380 8.74 -0.93 -15.78
CA ASN A 380 7.91 0.05 -15.08
C ASN A 380 8.39 0.24 -13.63
N VAL A 381 9.68 -0.01 -13.39
CA VAL A 381 10.36 0.30 -12.12
C VAL A 381 10.91 1.71 -12.18
N PHE A 382 10.59 2.51 -11.19
CA PHE A 382 11.13 3.84 -10.97
C PHE A 382 11.88 3.86 -9.66
N LEU A 383 13.08 4.45 -9.64
CA LEU A 383 13.94 4.43 -8.47
C LEU A 383 14.75 5.72 -8.29
N SER A 384 15.24 5.92 -7.07
CA SER A 384 16.18 6.97 -6.71
C SER A 384 17.32 6.36 -5.92
N SER A 385 18.55 6.66 -6.33
CA SER A 385 19.78 6.16 -5.73
C SER A 385 20.29 7.07 -4.63
N MET A 386 20.88 6.44 -3.61
CA MET A 386 21.55 7.11 -2.49
C MET A 386 22.76 6.30 -2.05
N THR A 387 23.57 6.86 -1.17
CA THR A 387 24.82 6.28 -0.69
C THR A 387 25.02 6.61 0.79
N THR A 388 25.78 5.77 1.48
CA THR A 388 26.28 6.06 2.83
C THR A 388 27.63 6.79 2.84
N ILE A 389 28.23 7.00 1.66
CA ILE A 389 29.53 7.65 1.49
C ILE A 389 29.33 9.15 1.28
N SER A 390 29.43 9.93 2.35
CA SER A 390 29.10 11.36 2.36
C SER A 390 30.24 12.32 1.96
N ASP A 391 31.50 11.87 2.03
CA ASP A 391 32.67 12.71 1.69
C ASP A 391 33.77 11.89 1.01
N SER A 392 33.63 11.66 -0.29
CA SER A 392 34.56 10.83 -1.09
C SER A 392 34.90 11.49 -2.42
N LEU A 393 36.20 11.57 -2.75
CA LEU A 393 36.66 12.27 -3.96
C LEU A 393 36.10 11.66 -5.27
N PRO A 394 36.09 10.32 -5.46
CA PRO A 394 35.38 9.71 -6.58
C PRO A 394 33.91 10.17 -6.68
N MET A 395 33.18 10.11 -5.56
CA MET A 395 31.76 10.47 -5.54
C MET A 395 31.53 11.96 -5.84
N TRP A 396 32.35 12.84 -5.28
CA TRP A 396 32.31 14.28 -5.55
C TRP A 396 32.53 14.59 -7.03
N LYS A 397 33.43 13.87 -7.70
CA LYS A 397 33.73 14.10 -9.12
C LYS A 397 32.56 13.67 -9.99
N GLU A 398 32.12 12.42 -9.83
CA GLU A 398 31.11 11.80 -10.68
C GLU A 398 29.71 12.39 -10.46
N TYR A 399 29.31 12.65 -9.22
CA TYR A 399 27.91 12.94 -8.87
C TYR A 399 27.64 14.36 -8.35
N ALA A 400 28.68 15.17 -8.15
CA ALA A 400 28.56 16.53 -7.60
C ALA A 400 29.34 17.56 -8.42
N GLU A 401 29.15 17.55 -9.74
CA GLU A 401 29.65 18.56 -10.68
C GLU A 401 31.15 18.85 -10.50
N GLU A 402 31.98 17.80 -10.66
CA GLU A 402 33.43 17.94 -10.52
C GLU A 402 33.82 18.55 -9.15
N SER A 403 33.17 18.09 -8.08
CA SER A 403 33.35 18.50 -6.69
C SER A 403 32.88 19.92 -6.32
N LYS A 404 32.07 20.56 -7.16
CA LYS A 404 31.44 21.87 -6.91
C LYS A 404 30.01 21.79 -6.37
N GLY A 405 29.47 20.58 -6.24
CA GLY A 405 28.12 20.32 -5.76
C GLY A 405 28.03 20.22 -4.23
N ALA A 406 27.00 19.50 -3.78
CA ALA A 406 26.77 19.21 -2.37
C ALA A 406 26.33 17.75 -2.18
N PHE A 407 26.52 17.24 -0.98
CA PHE A 407 25.92 16.01 -0.49
C PHE A 407 24.77 16.36 0.45
N LEU A 408 23.65 15.66 0.28
CA LEU A 408 22.40 15.85 1.00
C LEU A 408 22.08 14.61 1.81
N GLN A 409 22.16 14.72 3.14
CA GLN A 409 21.79 13.64 4.05
C GLN A 409 20.30 13.69 4.34
N TYR A 410 19.60 12.59 4.11
CA TYR A 410 18.18 12.49 4.40
C TYR A 410 17.89 12.62 5.90
N ASP A 411 16.71 13.12 6.24
CA ASP A 411 16.19 13.01 7.59
C ASP A 411 15.80 11.55 7.88
N LYS A 412 16.14 11.07 9.07
CA LYS A 412 15.92 9.67 9.44
C LYS A 412 14.44 9.33 9.58
N LYS A 413 13.63 10.25 10.13
CA LYS A 413 12.18 10.06 10.24
C LYS A 413 11.53 10.06 8.87
N TYR A 414 12.04 10.87 7.94
CA TYR A 414 11.61 10.84 6.55
C TYR A 414 11.88 9.48 5.90
N LEU A 415 13.09 8.92 6.04
CA LEU A 415 13.37 7.57 5.51
C LEU A 415 12.52 6.49 6.18
N GLN A 416 12.25 6.61 7.48
CA GLN A 416 11.35 5.69 8.18
C GLN A 416 9.95 5.70 7.55
N GLN A 417 9.40 6.88 7.24
CA GLN A 417 8.11 6.99 6.55
C GLN A 417 8.12 6.35 5.16
N ILE A 418 9.27 6.38 4.46
CA ILE A 418 9.42 5.70 3.17
C ILE A 418 9.43 4.18 3.33
N ILE A 419 10.15 3.64 4.33
CA ILE A 419 10.21 2.20 4.59
C ILE A 419 8.86 1.65 5.03
N GLU A 420 8.14 2.39 5.87
CA GLU A 420 6.82 2.02 6.38
C GLU A 420 5.72 2.16 5.31
N HIS A 421 6.04 2.69 4.13
CA HIS A 421 5.07 2.86 3.07
C HIS A 421 4.85 1.56 2.27
N ASP A 422 3.63 1.04 2.30
CA ASP A 422 3.17 -0.19 1.65
C ASP A 422 3.47 -0.36 0.14
N SER A 423 3.92 0.68 -0.55
CA SER A 423 4.14 0.67 -2.00
C SER A 423 5.57 0.98 -2.42
N LEU A 424 6.43 1.31 -1.46
CA LEU A 424 7.83 1.63 -1.72
C LEU A 424 8.73 0.56 -1.13
N GLU A 425 9.79 0.23 -1.84
CA GLU A 425 10.85 -0.63 -1.34
C GLU A 425 12.12 0.20 -1.14
N PHE A 426 12.77 0.03 0.01
CA PHE A 426 14.12 0.55 0.25
C PHE A 426 15.09 -0.62 0.22
N VAL A 427 16.01 -0.63 -0.73
CA VAL A 427 16.89 -1.78 -1.02
C VAL A 427 18.37 -1.38 -1.02
N ARG A 428 19.23 -2.30 -0.60
CA ARG A 428 20.68 -2.21 -0.76
C ARG A 428 21.11 -2.81 -2.09
N ILE A 429 22.11 -2.20 -2.73
CA ILE A 429 22.74 -2.77 -3.92
C ILE A 429 23.75 -3.84 -3.53
N PHE A 430 23.64 -4.98 -4.21
CA PHE A 430 24.57 -6.08 -4.06
C PHE A 430 25.73 -5.95 -5.05
N TYR A 431 26.95 -6.00 -4.53
CA TYR A 431 28.15 -6.03 -5.36
C TYR A 431 28.59 -7.48 -5.56
N LEU A 432 28.61 -7.92 -6.82
CA LEU A 432 29.02 -9.27 -7.18
C LEU A 432 30.45 -9.54 -6.75
N ASN A 433 30.73 -10.76 -6.28
CA ASN A 433 32.00 -11.16 -5.65
C ASN A 433 32.32 -10.38 -4.35
N SER A 434 31.31 -9.85 -3.66
CA SER A 434 31.47 -9.28 -2.32
C SER A 434 32.20 -10.25 -1.39
N THR A 435 33.11 -9.71 -0.60
CA THR A 435 33.84 -10.46 0.44
C THR A 435 33.30 -10.18 1.85
N ARG A 436 32.19 -9.42 1.95
CA ARG A 436 31.57 -9.08 3.23
C ARG A 436 30.91 -10.32 3.82
N GLU A 437 31.16 -10.58 5.11
CA GLU A 437 30.56 -11.71 5.81
C GLU A 437 29.02 -11.67 5.82
N ALA A 438 28.46 -10.45 5.94
CA ALA A 438 27.02 -10.21 5.87
C ALA A 438 26.37 -10.62 4.54
N ASP A 439 27.16 -10.75 3.47
CA ASP A 439 26.69 -11.13 2.14
C ASP A 439 26.72 -12.64 1.89
N SER A 440 27.25 -13.44 2.83
CA SER A 440 27.41 -14.89 2.71
C SER A 440 26.12 -15.63 2.33
N ASN A 441 25.00 -15.27 2.95
CA ASN A 441 23.69 -15.84 2.66
C ASN A 441 23.28 -15.59 1.19
N ILE A 442 23.43 -14.35 0.70
CA ILE A 442 23.08 -13.99 -0.68
C ILE A 442 24.00 -14.71 -1.67
N ILE A 443 25.31 -14.77 -1.37
CA ILE A 443 26.29 -15.50 -2.19
C ILE A 443 25.92 -16.98 -2.29
N GLN A 444 25.53 -17.61 -1.18
CA GLN A 444 25.10 -19.00 -1.17
C GLN A 444 23.90 -19.22 -2.09
N ARG A 445 22.88 -18.37 -1.99
CA ARG A 445 21.68 -18.43 -2.85
C ARG A 445 21.99 -18.20 -4.33
N LEU A 446 22.89 -17.28 -4.64
CA LEU A 446 23.36 -17.05 -6.01
C LEU A 446 24.10 -18.28 -6.56
N ASN A 447 24.90 -18.95 -5.74
CA ASN A 447 25.59 -20.18 -6.13
C ASN A 447 24.60 -21.34 -6.35
N ASP A 448 23.62 -21.52 -5.45
CA ASP A 448 22.58 -22.54 -5.60
C ASP A 448 21.73 -22.27 -6.86
N LEU A 449 21.40 -20.99 -7.14
CA LEU A 449 20.71 -20.59 -8.37
C LEU A 449 21.55 -20.88 -9.61
N LYS A 450 22.88 -20.65 -9.56
CA LYS A 450 23.80 -20.97 -10.65
C LYS A 450 23.84 -22.47 -10.93
N GLU A 451 23.97 -23.30 -9.90
CA GLU A 451 23.94 -24.76 -10.01
C GLU A 451 22.64 -25.25 -10.64
N LEU A 452 21.50 -24.71 -10.18
CA LEU A 452 20.17 -25.03 -10.69
C LEU A 452 20.00 -24.67 -12.17
N ILE A 453 20.46 -23.49 -12.58
CA ILE A 453 20.42 -23.06 -13.99
C ILE A 453 21.27 -24.00 -14.86
N GLN A 454 22.45 -24.41 -14.39
CA GLN A 454 23.31 -25.33 -15.14
C GLN A 454 22.66 -26.72 -15.28
N GLU A 455 22.01 -27.23 -14.24
CA GLU A 455 21.23 -28.47 -14.34
C GLU A 455 20.09 -28.35 -15.36
N LEU A 456 19.33 -27.26 -15.34
CA LEU A 456 18.23 -27.09 -16.31
C LEU A 456 18.75 -27.04 -17.76
N LYS A 457 19.95 -26.50 -17.98
CA LYS A 457 20.62 -26.51 -19.28
C LYS A 457 21.00 -27.92 -19.73
N THR A 458 21.46 -28.80 -18.83
CA THR A 458 21.86 -30.18 -19.16
C THR A 458 20.69 -31.08 -19.56
N ARG A 459 19.48 -30.80 -19.05
CA ARG A 459 18.29 -31.61 -19.34
C ARG A 459 17.80 -31.53 -20.79
N HIS A 460 18.11 -30.44 -21.50
CA HIS A 460 17.76 -30.22 -22.93
C HIS A 460 16.29 -30.47 -23.32
N THR A 461 15.35 -30.44 -22.38
CA THR A 461 13.92 -30.65 -22.61
C THR A 461 13.20 -29.34 -22.93
N GLU A 462 12.04 -29.42 -23.59
CA GLU A 462 11.21 -28.23 -23.81
C GLU A 462 10.68 -27.63 -22.50
N GLU A 463 10.36 -28.49 -21.53
CA GLU A 463 9.94 -28.09 -20.19
C GLU A 463 11.06 -27.32 -19.46
N SER A 464 12.30 -27.83 -19.51
CA SER A 464 13.43 -27.15 -18.86
C SER A 464 13.77 -25.81 -19.50
N ARG A 465 13.53 -25.62 -20.81
CA ARG A 465 13.65 -24.31 -21.47
C ARG A 465 12.58 -23.33 -21.01
N LYS A 466 11.34 -23.79 -20.83
CA LYS A 466 10.24 -22.97 -20.30
C LYS A 466 10.51 -22.54 -18.86
N VAL A 467 10.99 -23.46 -18.02
CA VAL A 467 11.37 -23.16 -16.64
C VAL A 467 12.52 -22.16 -16.59
N GLN A 468 13.58 -22.35 -17.39
CA GLN A 468 14.66 -21.35 -17.51
C GLN A 468 14.13 -19.96 -17.90
N SER A 469 13.23 -19.90 -18.89
CA SER A 469 12.63 -18.64 -19.32
C SER A 469 11.83 -17.97 -18.20
N SER A 470 11.15 -18.75 -17.36
CA SER A 470 10.44 -18.25 -16.16
C SER A 470 11.42 -17.66 -15.15
N ILE A 471 12.49 -18.40 -14.81
CA ILE A 471 13.54 -17.94 -13.89
C ILE A 471 14.18 -16.65 -14.41
N PHE A 472 14.50 -16.56 -15.72
CA PHE A 472 15.14 -15.37 -16.29
C PHE A 472 14.22 -14.14 -16.29
N LYS A 473 12.90 -14.32 -16.42
CA LYS A 473 11.91 -13.25 -16.25
C LYS A 473 11.85 -12.75 -14.81
N ASN A 474 11.90 -13.66 -13.83
CA ASN A 474 11.93 -13.26 -12.42
C ASN A 474 13.26 -12.60 -12.05
N LEU A 475 14.39 -13.10 -12.58
CA LEU A 475 15.70 -12.50 -12.39
C LEU A 475 15.75 -11.05 -12.90
N ALA A 476 15.05 -10.76 -14.00
CA ALA A 476 14.97 -9.41 -14.54
C ALA A 476 14.38 -8.41 -13.54
N LYS A 477 13.42 -8.85 -12.71
CA LYS A 477 12.78 -8.03 -11.68
C LYS A 477 13.74 -7.55 -10.59
N ILE A 478 14.87 -8.25 -10.39
CA ILE A 478 15.88 -7.89 -9.39
C ILE A 478 17.22 -7.50 -10.01
N SER A 479 17.38 -7.59 -11.33
CA SER A 479 18.66 -7.42 -12.02
C SER A 479 19.32 -6.05 -11.79
N TYR A 480 18.53 -5.00 -11.62
CA TYR A 480 19.02 -3.65 -11.31
C TYR A 480 19.52 -3.52 -9.86
N LEU A 481 19.31 -4.53 -8.99
CA LEU A 481 19.85 -4.53 -7.63
C LEU A 481 21.32 -4.99 -7.55
N PHE A 482 21.95 -5.28 -8.69
CA PHE A 482 23.29 -5.84 -8.77
C PHE A 482 24.25 -4.94 -9.53
N LYS A 483 25.45 -4.77 -8.97
CA LYS A 483 26.58 -4.11 -9.62
C LYS A 483 27.82 -5.00 -9.56
N VAL A 484 28.79 -4.69 -10.42
CA VAL A 484 30.14 -5.31 -10.33
C VAL A 484 30.91 -4.73 -9.14
N SER A 485 31.84 -5.51 -8.58
CA SER A 485 32.67 -5.14 -7.42
C SER A 485 33.44 -3.82 -7.59
N ASP A 486 33.73 -3.42 -8.82
CA ASP A 486 34.48 -2.19 -9.10
C ASP A 486 33.78 -0.93 -8.57
N TYR A 487 32.44 -0.99 -8.42
CA TYR A 487 31.62 0.09 -7.87
C TYR A 487 31.31 -0.08 -6.37
N GLU A 488 31.91 -1.05 -5.68
CA GLU A 488 31.62 -1.33 -4.27
C GLU A 488 31.87 -0.12 -3.35
N TYR A 489 32.81 0.75 -3.74
CA TYR A 489 33.12 1.99 -3.03
C TYR A 489 31.97 3.00 -3.02
N GLU A 490 30.94 2.84 -3.86
CA GLU A 490 29.76 3.71 -3.89
C GLU A 490 28.80 3.42 -2.73
N SER A 491 28.80 2.21 -2.16
CA SER A 491 27.88 1.79 -1.09
C SER A 491 26.43 2.22 -1.36
N GLU A 492 25.89 1.81 -2.51
CA GLU A 492 24.62 2.31 -3.03
C GLU A 492 23.40 1.62 -2.40
N TYR A 493 22.35 2.41 -2.22
CA TYR A 493 21.01 1.98 -1.83
C TYR A 493 19.98 2.69 -2.71
N ARG A 494 18.74 2.18 -2.75
CA ARG A 494 17.68 2.72 -3.60
C ARG A 494 16.32 2.71 -2.94
N ILE A 495 15.56 3.77 -3.14
CA ILE A 495 14.11 3.75 -2.96
C ILE A 495 13.49 3.48 -4.33
N LEU A 496 12.53 2.55 -4.42
CA LEU A 496 11.89 2.20 -5.67
C LEU A 496 10.39 1.93 -5.54
N ILE A 497 9.71 2.03 -6.67
CA ILE A 497 8.34 1.57 -6.89
C ILE A 497 8.32 0.73 -8.18
N ASN A 498 7.61 -0.40 -8.14
CA ASN A 498 7.37 -1.25 -9.30
C ASN A 498 5.89 -1.21 -9.70
N PHE A 499 5.56 -0.57 -10.82
CA PHE A 499 4.17 -0.54 -11.30
C PHE A 499 3.70 -1.88 -11.89
N ASP A 500 4.62 -2.82 -12.16
CA ASP A 500 4.29 -4.18 -12.59
C ASP A 500 3.96 -5.12 -11.40
N ASP A 501 4.07 -4.64 -10.16
CA ASP A 501 3.68 -5.41 -8.98
C ASP A 501 2.14 -5.46 -8.86
N SER A 502 1.58 -6.66 -8.67
CA SER A 502 0.13 -6.87 -8.66
C SER A 502 -0.59 -6.14 -7.52
N GLU A 503 0.09 -5.84 -6.42
CA GLU A 503 -0.48 -5.02 -5.35
C GLU A 503 -0.58 -3.55 -5.74
N ILE A 504 0.42 -3.04 -6.46
CA ILE A 504 0.42 -1.67 -6.99
C ILE A 504 -0.61 -1.55 -8.11
N GLU A 505 -0.62 -2.48 -9.05
CA GLU A 505 -1.59 -2.52 -10.14
C GLU A 505 -3.02 -2.57 -9.61
N GLY A 506 -3.29 -3.43 -8.63
CA GLY A 506 -4.60 -3.55 -7.99
C GLY A 506 -5.06 -2.29 -7.27
N ARG A 507 -4.14 -1.55 -6.63
CA ARG A 507 -4.44 -0.26 -5.98
C ARG A 507 -4.71 0.84 -7.01
N LEU A 508 -3.96 0.87 -8.10
CA LEU A 508 -4.13 1.88 -9.16
C LEU A 508 -5.34 1.60 -10.05
N ASN A 509 -5.71 0.34 -10.21
CA ASN A 509 -6.80 -0.13 -11.05
C ASN A 509 -7.70 -1.13 -10.27
N PRO A 510 -8.45 -0.69 -9.24
CA PRO A 510 -9.22 -1.60 -8.39
C PRO A 510 -10.27 -2.42 -9.16
N LYS A 511 -10.72 -1.93 -10.33
CA LYS A 511 -11.59 -2.65 -11.27
C LYS A 511 -11.01 -3.96 -11.81
N LEU A 512 -9.71 -4.18 -11.71
CA LEU A 512 -9.06 -5.44 -12.09
C LEU A 512 -9.22 -6.52 -11.01
N LYS A 513 -9.42 -6.13 -9.75
CA LYS A 513 -9.49 -7.07 -8.61
C LYS A 513 -10.89 -7.60 -8.35
N THR A 514 -11.93 -6.80 -8.61
CA THR A 514 -13.32 -7.21 -8.40
C THR A 514 -14.29 -6.40 -9.24
N GLU A 515 -15.37 -7.05 -9.66
CA GLU A 515 -16.54 -6.40 -10.27
C GLU A 515 -17.58 -6.00 -9.22
N ASP A 516 -17.43 -6.46 -7.97
CA ASP A 516 -18.32 -6.09 -6.88
C ASP A 516 -18.16 -4.60 -6.56
N LYS A 517 -19.24 -3.84 -6.77
CA LYS A 517 -19.27 -2.39 -6.56
C LYS A 517 -18.91 -1.98 -5.13
N ILE A 518 -19.14 -2.82 -4.13
CA ILE A 518 -18.89 -2.55 -2.71
C ILE A 518 -17.42 -2.75 -2.40
N GLU A 519 -16.90 -3.90 -2.78
CA GLU A 519 -15.48 -4.25 -2.64
C GLU A 519 -14.61 -3.24 -3.41
N LEU A 520 -15.08 -2.73 -4.56
CA LEU A 520 -14.46 -1.63 -5.30
C LEU A 520 -14.40 -0.31 -4.54
N GLU A 521 -15.47 0.09 -3.84
CA GLU A 521 -15.48 1.33 -3.06
C GLU A 521 -14.65 1.17 -1.77
N GLU A 522 -14.66 0.00 -1.14
CA GLU A 522 -13.76 -0.33 -0.02
C GLU A 522 -12.30 -0.31 -0.46
N LEU A 523 -11.96 -0.93 -1.59
CA LEU A 523 -10.61 -0.87 -2.16
C LEU A 523 -10.17 0.56 -2.48
N LYS A 524 -11.04 1.42 -3.03
CA LYS A 524 -10.72 2.83 -3.30
C LYS A 524 -10.52 3.66 -2.03
N VAL A 525 -11.23 3.35 -0.95
CA VAL A 525 -11.11 4.05 0.33
C VAL A 525 -9.88 3.56 1.09
N LEU A 526 -9.58 2.25 1.03
CA LEU A 526 -8.48 1.61 1.73
C LEU A 526 -7.15 1.67 0.98
N SER A 527 -7.15 1.83 -0.35
CA SER A 527 -5.92 1.91 -1.15
C SER A 527 -5.02 3.09 -0.78
N GLY A 528 -5.55 4.09 -0.08
CA GLY A 528 -4.95 5.41 0.01
C GLY A 528 -4.67 5.97 -1.40
N SER A 529 -4.19 7.19 -1.51
CA SER A 529 -3.33 7.47 -2.65
C SER A 529 -2.01 6.73 -2.41
N ILE A 530 -1.45 6.03 -3.40
CA ILE A 530 -0.05 5.51 -3.36
C ILE A 530 0.98 6.63 -3.08
N GLY A 531 0.52 7.88 -2.99
CA GLY A 531 1.34 9.05 -2.79
C GLY A 531 2.05 9.39 -4.09
N LEU A 532 1.31 9.41 -5.21
CA LEU A 532 1.86 9.75 -6.51
C LEU A 532 1.23 11.04 -7.03
N SER A 533 2.05 11.94 -7.56
CA SER A 533 1.56 13.14 -8.25
C SER A 533 1.10 12.78 -9.66
N GLU A 534 -0.16 13.07 -9.96
CA GLU A 534 -0.70 12.93 -11.33
C GLU A 534 -0.08 13.97 -12.26
N ASN A 535 0.18 13.55 -13.49
CA ASN A 535 0.46 14.40 -14.64
C ASN A 535 -0.87 14.68 -15.35
N GLU A 536 -1.46 15.83 -15.04
CA GLU A 536 -2.78 16.25 -15.58
C GLU A 536 -2.79 16.31 -17.11
N GLU A 537 -1.64 16.58 -17.73
CA GLU A 537 -1.49 16.69 -19.19
C GLU A 537 -1.30 15.34 -19.89
N SER A 538 -1.16 14.24 -19.12
CA SER A 538 -0.84 12.91 -19.68
C SER A 538 -1.95 12.30 -20.54
N GLY A 539 -3.22 12.62 -20.25
CA GLY A 539 -4.39 12.04 -20.93
C GLY A 539 -4.63 10.54 -20.68
N TYR A 540 -3.83 9.88 -19.84
CA TYR A 540 -3.98 8.46 -19.50
C TYR A 540 -4.97 8.25 -18.35
N LYS A 541 -5.60 7.06 -18.32
CA LYS A 541 -6.51 6.65 -17.25
C LYS A 541 -5.95 5.54 -16.34
N ASP A 542 -4.77 5.01 -16.68
CA ASP A 542 -4.05 3.98 -15.92
C ASP A 542 -2.81 4.57 -15.23
N PHE A 543 -1.92 3.72 -14.72
CA PHE A 543 -0.72 4.13 -13.99
C PHE A 543 0.16 5.14 -14.75
N ARG A 544 0.08 5.19 -16.08
CA ARG A 544 0.87 6.13 -16.90
C ARG A 544 0.49 7.59 -16.61
N LYS A 545 -0.67 7.85 -16.03
CA LYS A 545 -1.05 9.19 -15.59
C LYS A 545 -0.14 9.75 -14.50
N TYR A 546 0.64 8.92 -13.81
CA TYR A 546 1.62 9.37 -12.81
C TYR A 546 3.01 9.62 -13.39
N ILE A 547 3.24 9.30 -14.67
CA ILE A 547 4.55 9.43 -15.31
C ILE A 547 4.69 10.86 -15.85
N HIS A 548 5.71 11.54 -15.36
CA HIS A 548 6.13 12.88 -15.80
C HIS A 548 7.23 12.75 -16.84
N LEU A 549 7.20 13.69 -17.80
CA LEU A 549 8.13 13.75 -18.92
C LEU A 549 8.83 15.10 -18.92
N GLU A 550 10.15 15.08 -19.05
CA GLU A 550 10.98 16.28 -19.19
C GLU A 550 11.82 16.14 -20.44
N SER A 551 11.64 17.04 -21.40
CA SER A 551 12.42 17.05 -22.64
C SER A 551 13.90 17.30 -22.31
N ARG A 552 14.76 16.52 -22.96
CA ARG A 552 16.22 16.65 -22.93
C ARG A 552 16.71 17.00 -24.33
N GLU A 553 17.99 17.35 -24.43
CA GLU A 553 18.66 17.54 -25.71
C GLU A 553 18.55 16.26 -26.59
N ASP A 554 18.67 16.44 -27.91
CA ASP A 554 18.69 15.36 -28.91
C ASP A 554 17.43 14.48 -28.98
N GLY A 555 16.26 15.03 -28.61
CA GLY A 555 14.98 14.33 -28.70
C GLY A 555 14.76 13.25 -27.65
N ARG A 556 15.62 13.21 -26.61
CA ARG A 556 15.46 12.31 -25.45
C ARG A 556 14.49 12.92 -24.44
N TYR A 557 13.93 12.07 -23.59
CA TYR A 557 13.07 12.49 -22.48
C TYR A 557 13.55 11.82 -21.19
N ALA A 558 13.51 12.55 -20.08
CA ALA A 558 13.58 11.94 -18.75
C ALA A 558 12.17 11.52 -18.33
N LEU A 559 12.04 10.28 -17.86
CA LEU A 559 10.81 9.69 -17.33
C LEU A 559 10.95 9.55 -15.82
N PHE A 560 10.01 10.11 -15.08
CA PHE A 560 10.05 10.08 -13.62
C PHE A 560 8.66 10.14 -13.00
N VAL A 561 8.58 9.77 -11.73
CA VAL A 561 7.39 9.91 -10.90
C VAL A 561 7.74 10.68 -9.63
N TYR A 562 6.76 11.35 -9.03
CA TYR A 562 6.92 12.02 -7.74
C TYR A 562 6.17 11.26 -6.66
N ILE A 563 6.87 10.97 -5.56
CA ILE A 563 6.30 10.45 -4.34
C ILE A 563 5.83 11.63 -3.47
N ASN A 564 4.54 11.91 -3.45
CA ASN A 564 3.91 13.02 -2.73
C ASN A 564 3.39 12.67 -1.32
N LEU A 565 3.89 11.57 -0.74
CA LEU A 565 3.57 11.14 0.63
C LEU A 565 3.91 12.20 1.68
N ALA A 566 5.11 12.74 1.60
CA ALA A 566 5.61 13.78 2.47
C ALA A 566 6.64 14.63 1.71
N PRO A 567 6.73 15.93 2.03
CA PRO A 567 7.84 16.76 1.56
C PRO A 567 9.20 16.13 1.88
N LEU A 568 10.14 16.22 0.95
CA LEU A 568 11.54 15.87 1.15
C LEU A 568 12.09 16.56 2.39
N LYS A 569 12.79 15.81 3.23
CA LYS A 569 13.48 16.33 4.40
C LYS A 569 14.92 15.86 4.43
N TYR A 570 15.80 16.82 4.68
CA TYR A 570 17.23 16.62 4.84
C TYR A 570 17.66 17.12 6.21
N SER A 571 18.54 16.37 6.84
CA SER A 571 19.11 16.68 8.16
C SER A 571 20.42 17.47 8.06
N LYS A 572 21.21 17.23 7.00
CA LYS A 572 22.54 17.82 6.81
C LYS A 572 22.86 18.06 5.33
N VAL A 573 23.63 19.12 5.06
CA VAL A 573 24.24 19.43 3.77
C VAL A 573 25.74 19.53 3.94
N ILE A 574 26.50 18.80 3.12
CA ILE A 574 27.95 18.94 3.04
C ILE A 574 28.28 19.61 1.70
N LEU A 575 28.92 20.78 1.73
CA LEU A 575 29.35 21.49 0.53
C LEU A 575 30.63 20.87 -0.01
N GLY A 576 30.68 20.64 -1.33
CA GLY A 576 31.83 20.04 -2.00
C GLY A 576 33.09 20.89 -1.87
N PRO A 577 34.28 20.28 -2.01
CA PRO A 577 35.55 20.94 -1.70
C PRO A 577 35.94 22.06 -2.69
N LYS A 578 35.23 22.21 -3.82
CA LYS A 578 35.42 23.32 -4.78
C LYS A 578 34.31 24.37 -4.72
N VAL A 579 33.40 24.32 -3.75
CA VAL A 579 32.36 25.33 -3.58
C VAL A 579 33.01 26.63 -3.11
N THR A 580 32.97 27.67 -3.94
CA THR A 580 33.60 28.98 -3.64
C THR A 580 32.67 29.94 -2.91
N ASP A 581 31.36 29.73 -3.00
CA ASP A 581 30.33 30.69 -2.54
C ASP A 581 29.54 30.16 -1.33
N ALA A 582 30.20 29.41 -0.45
CA ALA A 582 29.56 28.82 0.74
C ALA A 582 28.83 29.88 1.60
N ASP A 583 29.42 31.08 1.74
CA ASP A 583 28.85 32.20 2.49
C ASP A 583 27.56 32.77 1.87
N TYR A 584 27.31 32.51 0.58
CA TYR A 584 26.05 32.87 -0.09
C TYR A 584 25.00 31.75 0.04
N ILE A 585 25.44 30.49 0.01
CA ILE A 585 24.55 29.32 0.02
C ILE A 585 24.03 29.04 1.43
N ALA A 586 24.90 29.05 2.44
CA ALA A 586 24.54 28.64 3.80
C ALA A 586 23.41 29.50 4.43
N PRO A 587 23.40 30.84 4.30
CA PRO A 587 22.29 31.66 4.80
C PRO A 587 20.94 31.33 4.14
N TYR A 588 20.93 31.04 2.83
CA TYR A 588 19.72 30.63 2.13
C TYR A 588 19.18 29.31 2.68
N LEU A 589 20.06 28.31 2.85
CA LEU A 589 19.68 27.00 3.39
C LEU A 589 19.10 27.12 4.81
N LYS A 590 19.73 27.95 5.67
CA LYS A 590 19.21 28.22 7.02
C LYS A 590 17.89 28.99 7.03
N LEU A 591 17.64 29.83 6.03
CA LEU A 591 16.35 30.50 5.89
C LEU A 591 15.24 29.52 5.47
N ALA A 592 15.55 28.60 4.55
CA ALA A 592 14.61 27.61 4.05
C ALA A 592 14.34 26.48 5.06
N ASN A 593 15.38 26.07 5.80
CA ASN A 593 15.30 25.06 6.86
C ASN A 593 16.23 25.47 8.03
N PRO A 594 15.70 26.10 9.09
CA PRO A 594 16.50 26.57 10.23
C PRO A 594 17.32 25.47 10.92
N ASP A 595 16.80 24.25 10.94
CA ASP A 595 17.38 23.13 11.68
C ASP A 595 18.44 22.36 10.88
N ILE A 596 18.60 22.62 9.57
CA ILE A 596 19.54 21.87 8.73
C ILE A 596 20.99 22.10 9.13
N GLU A 597 21.76 21.03 9.33
CA GLU A 597 23.19 21.13 9.56
C GLU A 597 23.93 21.44 8.25
N ILE A 598 24.96 22.28 8.30
CA ILE A 598 25.73 22.68 7.12
C ILE A 598 27.20 22.53 7.43
N GLU A 599 27.89 21.70 6.66
CA GLU A 599 29.33 21.48 6.74
C GLU A 599 30.00 21.70 5.38
N SER A 600 31.33 21.76 5.37
CA SER A 600 32.13 21.67 4.14
C SER A 600 32.90 20.35 4.13
N SER A 601 33.12 19.81 2.93
CA SER A 601 33.95 18.63 2.72
C SER A 601 35.32 18.80 3.40
N LYS A 602 35.78 17.74 4.04
CA LYS A 602 37.08 17.69 4.72
C LYS A 602 38.21 17.32 3.76
N ILE A 603 37.88 17.00 2.50
CA ILE A 603 38.87 16.65 1.49
C ILE A 603 39.64 17.91 1.09
N PRO A 604 40.98 17.94 1.29
CA PRO A 604 41.78 19.06 0.89
C PRO A 604 41.83 19.12 -0.65
N TYR A 605 41.31 20.19 -1.23
CA TYR A 605 41.47 20.48 -2.64
C TYR A 605 42.60 21.49 -2.83
N ARG A 606 43.53 21.18 -3.75
CA ARG A 606 44.68 22.02 -4.09
C ARG A 606 44.42 22.78 -5.38
#